data_AF-A0A7S2LDX4-F1
#
_entry.id   AF-A0A7S2LDX4-F1
#
_cell.length_a   1.000
_cell.length_b   1.000
_cell.length_c   1.000
_cell.angle_alpha   90.00
_cell.angle_beta   90.00
_cell.angle_gamma   90.00
#
_symmetry.space_group_name_H-M   'P 1'
#
loop_
_entity.id
_entity.type
_entity.pdbx_description
1 polymer ?
#
loop_
_entity_poly.entity_id
_entity_poly.type
_entity_poly.pdbx_seq_one_letter_code
_entity_poly.pdbx_strand_id
1 'polypeptide(L)'
;SLQPNDVAYTALITAYARIMDVQRAEEMLQKMEDMYQAGNTRVRPTAASYTAIMDAHARQKGNRGAAIQAEDIYKRLEQLYQQTGEFTLRPDAVAIKLVMKAWTNARQADSAQKVEEYLNSALQDNFLRNKVDVSMYNIVLTAWAMSSRMDNVERAEAILEDLEARYEESNNKEALRPSSYTFDCMLDCLARRSKQQQQQNSNVGDVILKTESILHRMMNVYGH
;
A
#
# COMPACT_ATOMS: atom_id res chain seq x y z
N SER A 1 39.74 1.15 14.24
CA SER A 1 38.52 1.61 14.93
C SER A 1 37.31 1.02 14.23
N LEU A 2 36.34 0.49 14.98
CA LEU A 2 35.06 0.04 14.41
C LEU A 2 34.18 1.27 14.16
N GLN A 3 34.16 1.75 12.91
CA GLN A 3 33.25 2.82 12.50
C GLN A 3 31.89 2.23 12.12
N PRO A 4 30.77 2.83 12.54
CA PRO A 4 29.44 2.41 12.11
C PRO A 4 29.30 2.43 10.58
N ASN A 5 28.56 1.47 10.04
CA ASN A 5 28.23 1.35 8.62
C ASN A 5 26.70 1.45 8.40
N ASP A 6 26.29 1.31 7.15
CA ASP A 6 24.89 1.23 6.70
C ASP A 6 24.04 0.25 7.51
N VAL A 7 24.57 -0.94 7.81
CA VAL A 7 23.89 -1.96 8.64
C VAL A 7 23.63 -1.45 10.05
N ALA A 8 24.63 -0.82 10.69
CA ALA A 8 24.49 -0.29 12.05
C ALA A 8 23.46 0.86 12.12
N TYR A 9 23.50 1.80 11.16
CA TYR A 9 22.51 2.88 11.08
C TYR A 9 21.10 2.35 10.80
N THR A 10 20.95 1.41 9.85
CA THR A 10 19.67 0.79 9.53
C THR A 10 19.08 0.05 10.73
N ALA A 11 19.91 -0.65 11.52
CA ALA A 11 19.49 -1.31 12.74
C ALA A 11 18.98 -0.31 13.80
N LEU A 12 19.66 0.83 13.96
CA LEU A 12 19.24 1.88 14.88
C LEU A 12 17.93 2.56 14.46
N ILE A 13 17.79 2.90 13.17
CA ILE A 13 16.54 3.42 12.59
C ILE A 13 15.40 2.44 12.83
N THR A 14 15.64 1.15 12.56
CA THR A 14 14.64 0.10 12.78
C THR A 14 14.25 -0.02 14.25
N ALA A 15 15.21 0.12 15.18
CA ALA A 15 14.93 0.08 16.61
C ALA A 15 14.03 1.25 17.05
N TYR A 16 14.36 2.47 16.63
CA TYR A 16 13.53 3.66 16.91
C TYR A 16 12.13 3.55 16.29
N ALA A 17 12.04 3.13 15.03
CA ALA A 17 10.78 2.93 14.32
C ALA A 17 9.89 1.88 15.04
N ARG A 18 10.48 0.78 15.53
CA ARG A 18 9.75 -0.27 16.26
C ARG A 18 9.14 0.20 17.57
N ILE A 19 9.78 1.12 18.27
CA ILE A 19 9.26 1.73 19.50
C ILE A 19 8.41 2.99 19.21
N MET A 20 8.08 3.25 17.95
CA MET A 20 7.30 4.42 17.49
C MET A 20 7.95 5.77 17.80
N ASP A 21 9.27 5.79 18.00
CA ASP A 21 10.07 7.02 18.09
C ASP A 21 10.48 7.46 16.67
N VAL A 22 9.47 7.86 15.90
CA VAL A 22 9.61 8.13 14.46
C VAL A 22 10.52 9.33 14.21
N GLN A 23 10.49 10.33 15.11
CA GLN A 23 11.36 11.49 15.04
C GLN A 23 12.84 11.08 15.06
N ARG A 24 13.27 10.27 16.05
CA ARG A 24 14.66 9.81 16.10
C ARG A 24 15.02 8.89 14.95
N ALA A 25 14.07 8.09 14.46
CA ALA A 25 14.29 7.26 13.27
C ALA A 25 14.60 8.14 12.05
N GLU A 26 13.83 9.21 11.83
CA GLU A 26 14.04 10.18 10.75
C GLU A 26 15.34 10.98 10.93
N GLU A 27 15.69 11.40 12.15
CA GLU A 27 16.97 12.06 12.46
C GLU A 27 18.17 11.16 12.09
N MET A 28 18.07 9.84 12.36
CA MET A 28 19.13 8.90 11.99
C MET A 28 19.20 8.65 10.48
N LEU A 29 18.06 8.63 9.78
CA LEU A 29 18.04 8.54 8.32
C LEU A 29 18.67 9.79 7.69
N GLN A 30 18.29 10.98 8.16
CA GLN A 30 18.86 12.25 7.70
C GLN A 30 20.38 12.26 7.86
N LYS A 31 20.87 11.85 9.03
CA LYS A 31 22.31 11.76 9.28
C LYS A 31 23.01 10.76 8.35
N MET A 32 22.35 9.66 8.02
CA MET A 32 22.85 8.65 7.08
C MET A 32 22.99 9.24 5.67
N GLU A 33 22.00 10.02 5.22
CA GLU A 33 22.03 10.71 3.93
C GLU A 33 23.08 11.83 3.88
N ASP A 34 23.18 12.67 4.92
CA ASP A 34 24.15 13.76 4.98
C ASP A 34 25.59 13.22 4.86
N MET A 35 25.90 12.14 5.59
CA MET A 35 27.22 11.51 5.51
C MET A 35 27.48 10.86 4.16
N TYR A 36 26.47 10.22 3.56
CA TYR A 36 26.60 9.63 2.23
C TYR A 36 26.83 10.70 1.15
N GLN A 37 26.10 11.81 1.20
CA GLN A 37 26.30 12.98 0.33
C GLN A 37 27.68 13.61 0.53
N ALA A 38 28.22 13.59 1.76
CA ALA A 38 29.59 14.00 2.06
C ALA A 38 30.67 13.00 1.57
N GLY A 39 30.30 11.93 0.86
CA GLY A 39 31.21 10.96 0.26
C GLY A 39 31.49 9.72 1.12
N ASN A 40 30.84 9.56 2.27
CA ASN A 40 31.01 8.38 3.09
C ASN A 40 30.14 7.22 2.57
N THR A 41 30.70 6.45 1.65
CA THR A 41 30.03 5.28 1.05
C THR A 41 29.74 4.14 2.03
N ARG A 42 30.37 4.13 3.23
CA ARG A 42 30.12 3.10 4.24
C ARG A 42 28.77 3.21 4.93
N VAL A 43 28.11 4.37 4.85
CA VAL A 43 26.82 4.66 5.50
C VAL A 43 25.75 4.96 4.46
N ARG A 44 25.82 4.29 3.31
CA ARG A 44 24.85 4.47 2.20
C ARG A 44 23.44 4.09 2.65
N PRO A 45 22.44 4.99 2.52
CA PRO A 45 21.03 4.67 2.71
C PRO A 45 20.59 3.53 1.77
N THR A 46 19.61 2.75 2.22
CA THR A 46 19.01 1.67 1.41
C THR A 46 17.50 1.72 1.54
N ALA A 47 16.76 1.08 0.64
CA ALA A 47 15.31 0.94 0.76
C ALA A 47 14.87 0.42 2.15
N ALA A 48 15.68 -0.43 2.81
CA ALA A 48 15.43 -0.91 4.17
C ALA A 48 15.39 0.22 5.21
N SER A 49 16.29 1.20 5.12
CA SER A 49 16.33 2.34 6.04
C SER A 49 15.09 3.26 5.92
N TYR A 50 14.58 3.47 4.70
CA TYR A 50 13.35 4.25 4.49
C TYR A 50 12.09 3.47 4.87
N THR A 51 12.00 2.21 4.46
CA THR A 51 10.81 1.37 4.74
C THR A 51 10.58 1.13 6.22
N ALA A 52 11.63 1.12 7.06
CA ALA A 52 11.48 1.09 8.51
C ALA A 52 10.64 2.28 9.04
N ILE A 53 10.90 3.49 8.55
CA ILE A 53 10.15 4.70 8.93
C ILE A 53 8.74 4.69 8.34
N MET A 54 8.59 4.29 7.07
CA MET A 54 7.27 4.16 6.44
C MET A 54 6.37 3.17 7.19
N ASP A 55 6.93 2.04 7.67
CA ASP A 55 6.19 1.04 8.46
C ASP A 55 5.73 1.61 9.80
N ALA A 56 6.55 2.43 10.47
CA ALA A 56 6.13 3.10 11.69
C ALA A 56 4.96 4.08 11.43
N HIS A 57 5.03 4.88 10.37
CA HIS A 57 3.91 5.75 9.96
C HIS A 57 2.66 4.96 9.57
N ALA A 58 2.83 3.85 8.83
CA ALA A 58 1.71 3.00 8.39
C ALA A 58 0.94 2.37 9.56
N ARG A 59 1.53 2.23 10.75
CA ARG A 59 0.87 1.70 11.95
C ARG A 59 -0.05 2.71 12.65
N GLN A 60 0.04 4.00 12.32
CA GLN A 60 -0.72 5.07 12.98
C GLN A 60 -2.12 5.22 12.37
N LYS A 61 -3.09 4.45 12.89
CA LYS A 61 -4.48 4.47 12.42
C LYS A 61 -5.17 5.80 12.69
N GLY A 62 -5.95 6.27 11.71
CA GLY A 62 -6.72 7.53 11.78
C GLY A 62 -5.86 8.79 11.68
N ASN A 63 -4.54 8.66 11.46
CA ASN A 63 -3.64 9.79 11.39
C ASN A 63 -3.31 10.13 9.92
N ARG A 64 -3.98 11.16 9.39
CA ARG A 64 -3.68 11.69 8.03
C ARG A 64 -2.25 12.22 7.94
N GLY A 65 -1.73 12.84 9.00
CA GLY A 65 -0.36 13.34 9.05
C GLY A 65 0.66 12.21 8.85
N ALA A 66 0.45 11.06 9.48
CA ALA A 66 1.31 9.89 9.31
C ALA A 66 1.31 9.36 7.86
N ALA A 67 0.15 9.35 7.19
CA ALA A 67 0.09 8.96 5.78
C ALA A 67 0.85 9.92 4.86
N ILE A 68 0.75 11.23 5.12
CA ILE A 68 1.53 12.25 4.40
C ILE A 68 3.03 12.03 4.64
N GLN A 69 3.45 11.80 5.89
CA GLN A 69 4.86 11.55 6.20
C GLN A 69 5.38 10.26 5.56
N ALA A 70 4.59 9.17 5.54
CA ALA A 70 4.96 7.96 4.81
C ALA A 70 5.15 8.21 3.31
N GLU A 71 4.25 9.00 2.70
CA GLU A 71 4.35 9.43 1.29
C GLU A 71 5.58 10.31 1.05
N ASP A 72 5.91 11.24 1.95
CA ASP A 72 7.09 12.10 1.83
C ASP A 72 8.39 11.29 1.90
N ILE A 73 8.48 10.33 2.83
CA ILE A 73 9.64 9.42 2.94
C ILE A 73 9.78 8.53 1.69
N TYR A 74 8.66 8.11 1.08
CA TYR A 74 8.67 7.37 -0.18
C TYR A 74 9.14 8.20 -1.36
N LYS A 75 8.63 9.43 -1.51
CA LYS A 75 9.07 10.36 -2.54
C LYS A 75 10.56 10.69 -2.40
N ARG A 76 11.06 10.79 -1.16
CA ARG A 76 12.49 10.98 -0.89
C ARG A 76 13.33 9.80 -1.38
N LEU A 77 12.88 8.55 -1.14
CA LEU A 77 13.52 7.34 -1.68
C LEU A 77 13.54 7.34 -3.22
N GLU A 78 12.40 7.66 -3.85
CA GLU A 78 12.28 7.76 -5.31
C GLU A 78 13.23 8.81 -5.89
N GLN A 79 13.27 10.01 -5.30
CA GLN A 79 14.14 11.09 -5.73
C GLN A 79 15.61 10.70 -5.63
N LEU A 80 16.02 10.09 -4.51
CA LEU A 80 17.41 9.68 -4.35
C LEU A 80 17.79 8.56 -5.32
N TYR A 81 16.89 7.61 -5.60
CA TYR A 81 17.10 6.60 -6.63
C TYR A 81 17.22 7.23 -8.03
N GLN A 82 16.36 8.17 -8.39
CA GLN A 82 16.42 8.86 -9.69
C GLN A 82 17.72 9.66 -9.86
N GLN A 83 18.24 10.27 -8.79
CA GLN A 83 19.47 11.05 -8.82
C GLN A 83 20.73 10.17 -8.91
N THR A 84 20.73 9.02 -8.23
CA THR A 84 21.94 8.18 -8.08
C THR A 84 21.98 6.98 -9.02
N GLY A 85 20.81 6.46 -9.45
CA GLY A 85 20.69 5.20 -10.17
C GLY A 85 21.04 3.95 -9.33
N GLU A 86 21.29 4.12 -8.04
CA GLU A 86 21.76 3.05 -7.15
C GLU A 86 20.66 2.02 -6.88
N PHE A 87 20.87 0.77 -7.30
CA PHE A 87 19.86 -0.28 -7.18
C PHE A 87 19.38 -0.51 -5.74
N THR A 88 20.23 -0.27 -4.74
CA THR A 88 19.87 -0.44 -3.32
C THR A 88 18.91 0.62 -2.77
N LEU A 89 18.70 1.70 -3.53
CA LEU A 89 17.72 2.75 -3.28
C LEU A 89 16.46 2.58 -4.12
N ARG A 90 16.42 1.62 -5.05
CA ARG A 90 15.24 1.40 -5.87
C ARG A 90 14.02 1.08 -4.97
N PRO A 91 12.93 1.86 -5.05
CA PRO A 91 11.70 1.50 -4.37
C PRO A 91 11.22 0.12 -4.83
N ASP A 92 10.87 -0.74 -3.88
CA ASP A 92 10.39 -2.08 -4.13
C ASP A 92 8.90 -2.23 -3.76
N ALA A 93 8.38 -3.44 -3.91
CA ALA A 93 7.02 -3.78 -3.54
C ALA A 93 6.72 -3.53 -2.04
N VAL A 94 7.72 -3.58 -1.17
CA VAL A 94 7.54 -3.30 0.27
C VAL A 94 7.28 -1.82 0.47
N ALA A 95 8.11 -0.96 -0.12
CA ALA A 95 7.96 0.50 -0.02
C ALA A 95 6.56 0.97 -0.47
N ILE A 96 6.10 0.50 -1.64
CA ILE A 96 4.77 0.86 -2.15
C ILE A 96 3.66 0.37 -1.23
N LYS A 97 3.71 -0.89 -0.79
CA LYS A 97 2.71 -1.46 0.14
C LYS A 97 2.63 -0.66 1.44
N LEU A 98 3.74 -0.14 1.95
CA LEU A 98 3.74 0.63 3.19
C LEU A 98 3.06 1.99 3.03
N VAL A 99 3.32 2.70 1.93
CA VAL A 99 2.63 3.97 1.62
C VAL A 99 1.14 3.74 1.40
N MET A 100 0.78 2.72 0.62
CA MET A 100 -0.62 2.31 0.43
C MET A 100 -1.29 2.01 1.77
N LYS A 101 -0.65 1.21 2.64
CA LYS A 101 -1.17 0.90 3.97
C LYS A 101 -1.33 2.16 4.84
N ALA A 102 -0.40 3.09 4.79
CA ALA A 102 -0.48 4.34 5.54
C ALA A 102 -1.71 5.15 5.12
N TRP A 103 -1.93 5.32 3.81
CA TRP A 103 -3.12 6.00 3.28
C TRP A 103 -4.41 5.27 3.63
N THR A 104 -4.46 3.94 3.47
CA THR A 104 -5.61 3.11 3.89
C THR A 104 -5.91 3.28 5.39
N ASN A 105 -4.89 3.33 6.24
CA ASN A 105 -5.04 3.51 7.68
C ASN A 105 -5.39 4.93 8.11
N ALA A 106 -5.13 5.97 7.30
CA ALA A 106 -5.54 7.34 7.59
C ALA A 106 -7.07 7.53 7.60
N ARG A 107 -7.82 6.62 6.96
CA ARG A 107 -9.30 6.60 6.93
C ARG A 107 -9.93 7.92 6.46
N GLN A 108 -9.36 8.52 5.42
CA GLN A 108 -9.88 9.74 4.81
C GLN A 108 -10.62 9.41 3.51
N ALA A 109 -11.54 10.29 3.09
CA ALA A 109 -12.35 10.07 1.89
C ALA A 109 -11.50 9.99 0.60
N ASP A 110 -10.39 10.75 0.55
CA ASP A 110 -9.43 10.80 -0.55
C ASP A 110 -8.35 9.71 -0.48
N SER A 111 -8.21 9.02 0.67
CA SER A 111 -7.22 7.95 0.83
C SER A 111 -7.35 6.87 -0.23
N ALA A 112 -8.58 6.43 -0.54
CA ALA A 112 -8.81 5.33 -1.47
C ALA A 112 -8.29 5.62 -2.88
N GLN A 113 -8.50 6.85 -3.36
CA GLN A 113 -8.00 7.28 -4.65
C GLN A 113 -6.46 7.28 -4.68
N LYS A 114 -5.81 7.82 -3.64
CA LYS A 114 -4.34 7.80 -3.54
C LYS A 114 -3.78 6.36 -3.56
N VAL A 115 -4.40 5.46 -2.79
CA VAL A 115 -3.98 4.06 -2.71
C VAL A 115 -4.10 3.39 -4.09
N GLU A 116 -5.16 3.70 -4.83
CA GLU A 116 -5.35 3.23 -6.19
C GLU A 116 -4.32 3.80 -7.18
N GLU A 117 -4.01 5.09 -7.09
CA GLU A 117 -2.96 5.75 -7.89
C GLU A 117 -1.59 5.07 -7.70
N TYR A 118 -1.25 4.68 -6.47
CA TYR A 118 -0.02 3.92 -6.21
C TYR A 118 -0.01 2.52 -6.82
N LEU A 119 -1.15 1.79 -6.79
CA LEU A 119 -1.26 0.51 -7.48
C LEU A 119 -1.08 0.68 -8.99
N ASN A 120 -1.75 1.67 -9.58
CA ASN A 120 -1.66 1.97 -11.01
C ASN A 120 -0.23 2.34 -11.41
N SER A 121 0.46 3.16 -10.61
CA SER A 121 1.87 3.49 -10.83
C SER A 121 2.77 2.24 -10.77
N ALA A 122 2.53 1.34 -9.81
CA ALA A 122 3.28 0.09 -9.70
C ALA A 122 3.05 -0.84 -10.91
N LEU A 123 1.84 -0.85 -11.48
CA LEU A 123 1.50 -1.64 -12.66
C LEU A 123 2.09 -1.08 -13.96
N GLN A 124 2.34 0.23 -14.02
CA GLN A 124 2.98 0.91 -15.15
C GLN A 124 4.51 0.79 -15.12
N ASP A 125 5.13 0.56 -13.95
CA ASP A 125 6.58 0.37 -13.84
C ASP A 125 7.02 -1.04 -14.26
N ASN A 126 8.03 -1.11 -15.13
CA ASN A 126 8.53 -2.37 -15.71
C ASN A 126 9.05 -3.39 -14.68
N PHE A 127 9.57 -2.93 -13.54
CA PHE A 127 10.10 -3.81 -12.50
C PHE A 127 9.05 -4.18 -11.47
N LEU A 128 8.26 -3.20 -11.04
CA LEU A 128 7.25 -3.38 -10.01
C LEU A 128 6.03 -4.14 -10.51
N ARG A 129 5.65 -4.02 -11.80
CA ARG A 129 4.51 -4.73 -12.38
C ARG A 129 4.56 -6.24 -12.09
N ASN A 130 5.75 -6.84 -12.18
CA ASN A 130 5.94 -8.27 -11.92
C ASN A 130 6.02 -8.64 -10.42
N LYS A 131 6.03 -7.64 -9.54
CA LYS A 131 6.06 -7.76 -8.08
C LYS A 131 4.73 -7.40 -7.43
N VAL A 132 3.78 -6.83 -8.19
CA VAL A 132 2.41 -6.66 -7.72
C VAL A 132 1.80 -8.04 -7.46
N ASP A 133 1.16 -8.17 -6.31
CA ASP A 133 0.48 -9.39 -5.86
C ASP A 133 -0.92 -9.05 -5.33
N VAL A 134 -1.72 -10.08 -5.06
CA VAL A 134 -3.09 -9.96 -4.52
C VAL A 134 -3.16 -9.09 -3.26
N SER A 135 -2.09 -9.01 -2.47
CA SER A 135 -2.09 -8.19 -1.26
C SER A 135 -2.16 -6.69 -1.56
N MET A 136 -1.56 -6.23 -2.67
CA MET A 136 -1.68 -4.82 -3.10
C MET A 136 -3.11 -4.49 -3.53
N TYR A 137 -3.77 -5.37 -4.29
CA TYR A 137 -5.19 -5.22 -4.65
C TYR A 137 -6.07 -5.19 -3.41
N ASN A 138 -5.84 -6.10 -2.46
CA ASN A 138 -6.59 -6.13 -1.20
C ASN A 138 -6.44 -4.83 -0.38
N ILE A 139 -5.28 -4.17 -0.42
CA ILE A 139 -5.10 -2.85 0.22
C ILE A 139 -5.98 -1.79 -0.47
N VAL A 140 -6.07 -1.79 -1.80
CA VAL A 140 -6.93 -0.87 -2.57
C VAL A 140 -8.41 -1.14 -2.28
N LEU A 141 -8.85 -2.40 -2.35
CA LEU A 141 -10.23 -2.80 -2.05
C LEU A 141 -10.63 -2.41 -0.62
N THR A 142 -9.73 -2.64 0.35
CA THR A 142 -9.94 -2.20 1.73
C THR A 142 -10.09 -0.68 1.83
N ALA A 143 -9.27 0.08 1.10
CA ALA A 143 -9.37 1.54 1.09
C ALA A 143 -10.71 2.02 0.52
N TRP A 144 -11.17 1.43 -0.59
CA TRP A 144 -12.47 1.73 -1.18
C TRP A 144 -13.64 1.33 -0.28
N ALA A 145 -13.58 0.16 0.37
CA ALA A 145 -14.59 -0.27 1.35
C ALA A 145 -14.74 0.72 2.52
N MET A 146 -13.65 1.35 2.95
CA MET A 146 -13.66 2.36 4.02
C MET A 146 -13.99 3.78 3.52
N SER A 147 -14.02 4.01 2.21
CA SER A 147 -14.29 5.34 1.64
C SER A 147 -15.76 5.72 1.77
N SER A 148 -16.01 7.00 2.05
CA SER A 148 -17.34 7.60 2.06
C SER A 148 -17.78 8.12 0.68
N ARG A 149 -16.96 7.94 -0.36
CA ARG A 149 -17.28 8.37 -1.73
C ARG A 149 -18.44 7.56 -2.31
N MET A 150 -19.23 8.20 -3.18
CA MET A 150 -20.42 7.58 -3.78
C MET A 150 -20.10 6.53 -4.85
N ASP A 151 -18.92 6.62 -5.46
CA ASP A 151 -18.40 5.70 -6.48
C ASP A 151 -17.57 4.55 -5.88
N ASN A 152 -17.53 4.41 -4.54
CA ASN A 152 -16.66 3.43 -3.88
C ASN A 152 -16.89 1.98 -4.33
N VAL A 153 -18.15 1.56 -4.53
CA VAL A 153 -18.49 0.22 -5.03
C VAL A 153 -18.03 0.04 -6.47
N GLU A 154 -18.27 1.01 -7.34
CA GLU A 154 -17.85 0.97 -8.75
C GLU A 154 -16.34 0.87 -8.88
N ARG A 155 -15.59 1.67 -8.11
CA ARG A 155 -14.13 1.59 -8.07
C ARG A 155 -13.63 0.25 -7.53
N ALA A 156 -14.24 -0.26 -6.46
CA ALA A 156 -13.86 -1.55 -5.90
C ALA A 156 -14.13 -2.71 -6.88
N GLU A 157 -15.25 -2.68 -7.61
CA GLU A 157 -15.56 -3.65 -8.66
C GLU A 157 -14.54 -3.61 -9.79
N ALA A 158 -14.19 -2.42 -10.29
CA ALA A 158 -13.17 -2.27 -11.34
C ALA A 158 -11.81 -2.84 -10.93
N ILE A 159 -11.43 -2.69 -9.65
CA ILE A 159 -10.18 -3.25 -9.12
C ILE A 159 -10.24 -4.77 -9.00
N LEU A 160 -11.39 -5.34 -8.63
CA LEU A 160 -11.57 -6.80 -8.61
C LEU A 160 -11.56 -7.39 -10.03
N GLU A 161 -12.19 -6.72 -10.99
CA GLU A 161 -12.18 -7.12 -12.40
C GLU A 161 -10.77 -7.10 -13.00
N ASP A 162 -9.97 -6.05 -12.74
CA ASP A 162 -8.57 -6.00 -13.17
C ASP A 162 -7.73 -7.11 -12.52
N LEU A 163 -7.95 -7.43 -11.25
CA LEU A 163 -7.28 -8.56 -10.58
C LEU A 163 -7.63 -9.90 -11.23
N GLU A 164 -8.92 -10.17 -11.47
CA GLU A 164 -9.38 -11.42 -12.07
C GLU A 164 -8.85 -11.57 -13.50
N ALA A 165 -8.93 -10.52 -14.32
CA ALA A 165 -8.39 -10.53 -15.68
C ALA A 165 -6.89 -10.85 -15.68
N ARG A 166 -6.11 -10.22 -14.79
CA ARG A 166 -4.67 -10.50 -14.68
C ARG A 166 -4.37 -11.89 -14.13
N TYR A 167 -5.20 -12.41 -13.24
CA TYR A 167 -5.04 -13.78 -12.74
C TYR A 167 -5.21 -14.78 -13.90
N GLU A 168 -6.24 -14.61 -14.73
CA GLU A 168 -6.47 -15.42 -15.93
C GLU A 168 -5.33 -15.26 -16.95
N GLU A 169 -4.95 -14.03 -17.30
CA GLU A 169 -3.85 -13.73 -18.23
C GLU A 169 -2.50 -14.29 -17.75
N SER A 170 -2.29 -14.38 -16.44
CA SER A 170 -1.08 -14.94 -15.84
C SER A 170 -1.04 -16.47 -15.85
N ASN A 171 -2.00 -17.12 -16.50
CA ASN A 171 -2.22 -18.56 -16.46
C ASN A 171 -2.38 -19.06 -15.01
N ASN A 172 -3.23 -18.37 -14.24
CA ASN A 172 -3.57 -18.68 -12.85
C ASN A 172 -2.38 -18.67 -11.88
N LYS A 173 -1.51 -17.67 -11.99
CA LYS A 173 -0.37 -17.51 -11.08
C LYS A 173 -0.87 -17.22 -9.66
N GLU A 174 -0.44 -18.03 -8.70
CA GLU A 174 -0.88 -17.95 -7.29
C GLU A 174 -0.69 -16.55 -6.67
N ALA A 175 0.33 -15.80 -7.09
CA ALA A 175 0.58 -14.44 -6.60
C ALA A 175 -0.58 -13.46 -6.88
N LEU A 176 -1.43 -13.74 -7.87
CA LEU A 176 -2.58 -12.92 -8.25
C LEU A 176 -3.91 -13.60 -7.96
N ARG A 177 -3.91 -14.80 -7.37
CA ARG A 177 -5.15 -15.52 -7.08
C ARG A 177 -6.00 -14.71 -6.08
N PRO A 178 -7.24 -14.30 -6.42
CA PRO A 178 -8.13 -13.62 -5.48
C PRO A 178 -8.30 -14.45 -4.20
N SER A 179 -8.03 -13.86 -3.04
CA SER A 179 -8.13 -14.55 -1.75
C SER A 179 -9.57 -14.50 -1.22
N SER A 180 -9.93 -15.31 -0.21
CA SER A 180 -11.21 -15.14 0.51
C SER A 180 -11.36 -13.70 1.04
N TYR A 181 -10.25 -13.14 1.55
CA TYR A 181 -10.20 -11.75 2.00
C TYR A 181 -10.48 -10.73 0.90
N THR A 182 -10.12 -11.01 -0.36
CA THR A 182 -10.45 -10.16 -1.51
C THR A 182 -11.97 -10.01 -1.63
N PHE A 183 -12.71 -11.12 -1.57
CA PHE A 183 -14.16 -11.12 -1.63
C PHE A 183 -14.79 -10.53 -0.37
N ASP A 184 -14.24 -10.79 0.82
CA ASP A 184 -14.69 -10.18 2.07
C ASP A 184 -14.63 -8.64 2.02
N CYS A 185 -13.58 -8.07 1.41
CA CYS A 185 -13.47 -6.61 1.23
C CYS A 185 -14.59 -6.05 0.34
N MET A 186 -14.94 -6.75 -0.74
CA MET A 186 -16.04 -6.37 -1.61
C MET A 186 -17.39 -6.45 -0.89
N LEU A 187 -17.61 -7.51 -0.13
CA LEU A 187 -18.82 -7.68 0.67
C LEU A 187 -18.92 -6.59 1.76
N ASP A 188 -17.82 -6.21 2.41
CA ASP A 188 -17.80 -5.08 3.37
C ASP A 188 -18.13 -3.74 2.68
N CYS A 189 -17.58 -3.50 1.49
CA CYS A 189 -17.89 -2.32 0.68
C CYS A 189 -19.40 -2.20 0.38
N LEU A 190 -19.99 -3.28 -0.13
CA LEU A 190 -21.42 -3.37 -0.43
C LEU A 190 -22.29 -3.23 0.82
N ALA A 191 -21.92 -3.88 1.92
CA ALA A 191 -22.66 -3.82 3.18
C ALA A 191 -22.70 -2.40 3.76
N ARG A 192 -21.59 -1.66 3.70
CA ARG A 192 -21.52 -0.25 4.11
C ARG A 192 -22.38 0.63 3.21
N ARG A 193 -22.35 0.39 1.90
CA ARG A 193 -23.18 1.13 0.94
C ARG A 193 -24.68 0.91 1.17
N SER A 194 -25.09 -0.33 1.41
CA SER A 194 -26.48 -0.68 1.76
C SER A 194 -26.95 0.08 3.00
N LYS A 195 -26.14 0.09 4.08
CA LYS A 195 -26.46 0.86 5.30
C LYS A 195 -26.63 2.35 5.02
N GLN A 196 -25.78 2.93 4.17
CA GLN A 196 -25.87 4.34 3.80
C GLN A 196 -27.14 4.63 2.97
N GLN A 197 -27.50 3.77 2.01
CA GLN A 197 -28.71 3.90 1.20
C GLN A 197 -30.00 3.77 2.02
N GLN A 198 -30.03 2.83 2.97
CA GLN A 198 -31.16 2.68 3.90
C GLN A 198 -31.37 3.93 4.75
N GLN A 199 -30.30 4.53 5.27
CA GLN A 199 -30.38 5.80 6.01
C GLN A 199 -30.88 6.96 5.13
N GLN A 200 -30.69 6.87 3.83
CA GLN A 200 -31.14 7.85 2.83
C GLN A 200 -32.48 7.48 2.17
N ASN A 201 -33.22 6.49 2.70
CA ASN A 201 -34.48 5.98 2.13
C ASN A 201 -34.40 5.62 0.63
N SER A 202 -33.23 5.13 0.18
CA SER A 202 -32.97 4.75 -1.21
C SER A 202 -33.11 3.24 -1.44
N ASN A 203 -33.36 2.83 -2.68
CA ASN A 203 -33.47 1.42 -3.07
C ASN A 203 -32.14 0.67 -2.89
N VAL A 204 -32.19 -0.53 -2.31
CA VAL A 204 -31.04 -1.40 -2.00
C VAL A 204 -30.93 -2.60 -2.97
N GLY A 205 -31.90 -2.77 -3.89
CA GLY A 205 -31.97 -3.93 -4.79
C GLY A 205 -30.68 -4.19 -5.59
N ASP A 206 -30.07 -3.13 -6.12
CA ASP A 206 -28.82 -3.22 -6.87
C ASP A 206 -27.65 -3.76 -6.02
N VAL A 207 -27.62 -3.46 -4.72
CA VAL A 207 -26.57 -3.94 -3.80
C VAL A 207 -26.72 -5.44 -3.53
N ILE A 208 -27.96 -5.95 -3.47
CA ILE A 208 -28.22 -7.39 -3.29
C ILE A 208 -27.74 -8.17 -4.52
N LEU A 209 -28.10 -7.73 -5.73
CA LEU A 209 -27.66 -8.37 -6.98
C LEU A 209 -26.14 -8.40 -7.10
N LYS A 210 -25.46 -7.30 -6.74
CA LYS A 210 -24.00 -7.24 -6.68
C LYS A 210 -23.43 -8.20 -5.65
N THR A 211 -24.06 -8.33 -4.49
CA THR A 211 -23.64 -9.27 -3.43
C THR A 211 -23.71 -10.71 -3.93
N GLU A 212 -24.80 -11.11 -4.59
CA GLU A 212 -24.93 -12.44 -5.20
C GLU A 212 -23.85 -12.68 -6.26
N SER A 213 -23.60 -11.70 -7.13
CA SER A 213 -22.54 -11.77 -8.14
C SER A 213 -21.15 -12.00 -7.52
N ILE A 214 -20.81 -11.30 -6.44
CA ILE A 214 -19.53 -11.49 -5.72
C ILE A 214 -19.42 -12.90 -5.14
N LEU A 215 -20.50 -13.46 -4.57
CA LEU A 215 -20.50 -14.83 -4.05
C LEU A 215 -20.31 -15.86 -5.18
N HIS A 216 -20.93 -15.64 -6.34
CA HIS A 216 -20.73 -16.49 -7.51
C HIS A 216 -19.27 -16.46 -8.00
N ARG A 217 -18.64 -15.29 -8.07
CA ARG A 217 -17.21 -15.14 -8.43
C ARG A 217 -16.32 -15.90 -7.44
N MET A 218 -16.59 -15.76 -6.14
CA MET A 218 -15.87 -16.50 -5.09
C MET A 218 -15.99 -18.02 -5.28
N MET A 219 -17.20 -18.53 -5.54
CA MET A 219 -17.41 -19.95 -5.81
C MET A 219 -16.67 -20.42 -7.07
N ASN A 220 -16.53 -19.60 -8.11
CA ASN A 220 -15.77 -19.99 -9.30
C ASN A 220 -14.26 -20.11 -9.03
N VAL A 221 -13.70 -19.30 -8.13
CA VAL A 221 -12.27 -19.33 -7.78
C VAL A 221 -11.91 -20.48 -6.81
N TYR A 222 -12.88 -20.93 -6.00
CA TYR A 222 -12.67 -21.91 -4.91
C TYR A 222 -13.45 -23.21 -5.03
N GLY A 223 -14.44 -23.27 -5.92
CA GLY A 223 -15.37 -24.39 -6.05
C GLY A 223 -14.81 -25.53 -6.90
N HIS A 224 -13.76 -26.18 -6.41
CA HIS A 224 -13.37 -27.55 -6.75
C HIS A 224 -12.93 -28.28 -5.49
#